data_AF-A0A7Z9QWG9-F1
#
_entry.id   AF-A0A7Z9QWG9-F1
#
_cell.length_a   1.000
_cell.length_b   1.000
_cell.length_c   1.000
_cell.angle_alpha   90.00
_cell.angle_beta   90.00
_cell.angle_gamma   90.00
#
_symmetry.space_group_name_H-M   'P 1'
#
loop_
_entity.id
_entity.type
_entity.pdbx_description
1 polymer ?
#
loop_
_entity_poly.entity_id
_entity_poly.type
_entity_poly.pdbx_seq_one_letter_code
_entity_poly.pdbx_strand_id
1 'polypeptide(L)'
;MVLSFVGLFGVLSPDIVNGQEFASLECQADGTTGINLSWSLVNPADQPAFFEITNSNQPQTAVVPGNVTSWTIPGDCTQDVICIIAADAAGNPIQTLCCGSCGETVQGLGCIASPGSPGLVSLEWSNSDAYTGITISVNGTDVVSLMGNMTSYQITDLNLGCNTVCVTPQIGATILASVCCEVWGGFPPCEPTISCTESSNSTVDITWGTPAWTCNGSSYGCINFQQVIITVSSFFGEFTYLPAEFSSSFSLGGFDLDSYAYTICLQVVGSADEYCCTVGCILCPVPTNPPVEYRRGDPTDDGTVDLGDVIKTLGYLFQNASVECIRSADVNDDGGVDVSDVINLLSYLFLDGPEPAPPFSECGVDETEDELDCEESTSCI
;
A
#
# COMPACT_ATOMS: atom_id res chain seq x y z
N MET A 1 -9.32 72.01 -24.35
CA MET A 1 -10.49 72.35 -25.17
C MET A 1 -10.10 72.15 -26.63
N VAL A 2 -10.66 71.11 -27.27
CA VAL A 2 -10.92 70.86 -28.73
C VAL A 2 -9.93 71.50 -29.74
N LEU A 3 -9.29 70.77 -30.66
CA LEU A 3 -9.93 70.29 -31.89
C LEU A 3 -9.11 69.25 -32.68
N SER A 4 -9.87 68.31 -33.22
CA SER A 4 -9.58 67.28 -34.23
C SER A 4 -9.31 67.89 -35.63
N PHE A 5 -8.52 67.23 -36.48
CA PHE A 5 -8.86 67.03 -37.90
C PHE A 5 -8.15 65.81 -38.50
N VAL A 6 -8.91 65.08 -39.30
CA VAL A 6 -8.64 63.78 -39.92
C VAL A 6 -8.09 63.94 -41.34
N GLY A 7 -7.06 63.15 -41.67
CA GLY A 7 -6.98 62.38 -42.94
C GLY A 7 -6.21 62.96 -44.13
N LEU A 8 -5.15 62.26 -44.56
CA LEU A 8 -4.92 61.91 -45.97
C LEU A 8 -4.02 60.67 -46.06
N PHE A 9 -4.56 59.57 -46.60
CA PHE A 9 -3.81 58.36 -46.95
C PHE A 9 -3.08 58.58 -48.29
N GLY A 10 -1.78 58.27 -48.32
CA GLY A 10 -0.93 58.21 -49.51
C GLY A 10 0.31 57.37 -49.18
N VAL A 11 0.36 56.17 -49.74
CA VAL A 11 1.29 55.06 -49.44
C VAL A 11 2.74 55.42 -49.80
N LEU A 12 3.68 55.20 -48.87
CA LEU A 12 5.00 54.57 -49.06
C LEU A 12 5.59 54.17 -47.68
N SER A 13 5.79 52.85 -47.51
CA SER A 13 6.36 52.06 -46.38
C SER A 13 5.62 52.08 -45.02
N PRO A 14 4.87 51.01 -44.67
CA PRO A 14 4.53 50.72 -43.29
C PRO A 14 5.65 49.86 -42.67
N ASP A 15 6.65 50.50 -42.07
CA ASP A 15 7.51 49.84 -41.07
C ASP A 15 6.74 49.70 -39.75
N ILE A 16 5.59 49.02 -39.77
CA ILE A 16 4.98 48.34 -38.61
C ILE A 16 4.09 47.24 -39.21
N VAL A 17 4.60 46.01 -39.28
CA VAL A 17 3.72 44.85 -39.37
C VAL A 17 3.17 44.61 -37.97
N ASN A 18 1.84 44.59 -37.90
CA ASN A 18 1.04 44.27 -36.74
C ASN A 18 1.55 43.01 -36.03
N GLY A 19 2.24 43.20 -34.90
CA GLY A 19 1.98 42.54 -33.63
C GLY A 19 2.02 41.01 -33.64
N GLN A 20 3.22 40.46 -33.73
CA GLN A 20 3.83 39.42 -32.87
C GLN A 20 5.00 38.84 -33.67
N GLU A 21 6.21 39.35 -33.47
CA GLU A 21 7.43 38.82 -34.09
C GLU A 21 7.87 37.52 -33.42
N PHE A 22 7.73 37.40 -32.09
CA PHE A 22 8.06 36.18 -31.33
C PHE A 22 6.95 35.13 -31.38
N ALA A 23 7.32 33.89 -31.67
CA ALA A 23 6.49 32.70 -31.51
C ALA A 23 6.66 32.05 -30.13
N SER A 24 7.88 32.05 -29.59
CA SER A 24 8.17 31.52 -28.25
C SER A 24 9.43 32.15 -27.65
N LEU A 25 9.49 32.13 -26.32
CA LEU A 25 10.70 32.31 -25.52
C LEU A 25 10.77 31.16 -24.52
N GLU A 26 11.89 30.47 -24.48
CA GLU A 26 12.25 29.45 -23.50
C GLU A 26 13.49 29.89 -22.75
N CYS A 27 13.47 29.67 -21.43
CA CYS A 27 14.55 30.02 -20.53
C CYS A 27 14.82 28.80 -19.67
N GLN A 28 16.03 28.25 -19.78
CA GLN A 28 16.41 27.01 -19.10
C GLN A 28 17.72 27.19 -18.36
N ALA A 29 17.85 26.57 -17.19
CA ALA A 29 19.12 26.52 -16.49
C ALA A 29 20.19 25.82 -17.35
N ASP A 30 21.42 26.34 -17.36
CA ASP A 30 22.54 25.72 -18.06
C ASP A 30 23.20 24.57 -17.29
N GLY A 31 22.66 24.22 -16.12
CA GLY A 31 23.22 23.22 -15.21
C GLY A 31 24.35 23.74 -14.32
N THR A 32 24.65 25.04 -14.34
CA THR A 32 25.63 25.70 -13.47
C THR A 32 24.99 26.88 -12.73
N THR A 33 25.42 28.11 -13.01
CA THR A 33 24.85 29.36 -12.48
C THR A 33 24.25 30.23 -13.59
N GLY A 34 24.27 29.76 -14.85
CA GLY A 34 23.82 30.53 -16.00
C GLY A 34 22.47 30.09 -16.55
N ILE A 35 21.96 30.89 -17.49
CA ILE A 35 20.65 30.72 -18.12
C ILE A 35 20.83 30.66 -19.62
N ASN A 36 20.33 29.59 -20.24
CA ASN A 36 20.20 29.48 -21.69
C ASN A 36 18.84 30.01 -22.12
N LEU A 37 18.85 31.07 -22.91
CA LEU A 37 17.70 31.63 -23.58
C LEU A 37 17.63 31.07 -25.00
N SER A 38 16.45 30.63 -25.41
CA SER A 38 16.15 30.29 -26.80
C SER A 38 14.80 30.84 -27.20
N TRP A 39 14.70 31.41 -28.39
CA TRP A 39 13.47 32.00 -28.88
C TRP A 39 13.26 31.71 -30.36
N SER A 40 12.02 31.83 -30.79
CA SER A 40 11.63 31.67 -32.19
C SER A 40 10.78 32.85 -32.64
N LEU A 41 10.86 33.17 -33.93
CA LEU A 41 10.00 34.17 -34.55
C LEU A 41 8.82 33.49 -35.24
N VAL A 42 7.65 34.12 -35.25
CA VAL A 42 6.46 33.65 -35.99
C VAL A 42 6.78 33.51 -37.47
N ASN A 43 7.58 34.44 -38.00
CA ASN A 43 8.12 34.38 -39.35
C ASN A 43 9.64 34.65 -39.32
N PRO A 44 10.49 33.68 -39.69
CA PRO A 44 11.94 33.85 -39.67
C PRO A 44 12.49 34.95 -40.59
N ALA A 45 11.70 35.43 -41.55
CA ALA A 45 12.07 36.52 -42.45
C ALA A 45 11.92 37.91 -41.82
N ASP A 46 11.12 38.04 -40.76
CA ASP A 46 10.80 39.30 -40.08
C ASP A 46 11.80 39.53 -38.92
N GLN A 47 13.10 39.48 -39.23
CA GLN A 47 14.14 39.67 -38.22
C GLN A 47 14.20 41.14 -37.77
N PRO A 48 14.21 41.42 -36.44
CA PRO A 48 14.45 42.77 -35.95
C PRO A 48 15.90 43.18 -36.24
N ALA A 49 16.23 44.45 -36.00
CA ALA A 49 17.61 44.90 -36.18
C ALA A 49 18.55 44.25 -35.14
N PHE A 50 18.07 44.17 -33.90
CA PHE A 50 18.75 43.54 -32.78
C PHE A 50 17.76 43.14 -31.68
N PHE A 51 18.23 42.31 -30.75
CA PHE A 51 17.55 42.02 -29.50
C PHE A 51 18.31 42.63 -28.34
N GLU A 52 17.60 43.27 -27.42
CA GLU A 52 18.11 43.66 -26.10
C GLU A 52 17.68 42.63 -25.06
N ILE A 53 18.62 42.21 -24.22
CA ILE A 53 18.38 41.26 -23.14
C ILE A 53 18.55 42.02 -21.82
N THR A 54 17.51 42.01 -20.99
CA THR A 54 17.46 42.76 -19.73
C THR A 54 17.06 41.86 -18.56
N ASN A 55 17.54 42.21 -17.36
CA ASN A 55 17.15 41.61 -16.08
C ASN A 55 16.49 42.72 -15.21
N SER A 56 15.51 42.39 -14.37
CA SER A 56 14.98 43.25 -13.29
C SER A 56 16.03 44.07 -12.51
N ASN A 57 17.25 43.55 -12.34
CA ASN A 57 18.35 44.18 -11.58
C ASN A 57 19.39 44.92 -12.44
N GLN A 58 19.38 44.74 -13.76
CA GLN A 58 20.35 45.33 -14.70
C GLN A 58 19.59 45.85 -15.94
N PRO A 59 19.64 47.17 -16.23
CA PRO A 59 18.84 47.76 -17.30
C PRO A 59 19.21 47.26 -18.71
N GLN A 60 20.39 46.64 -18.89
CA GLN A 60 20.77 46.00 -20.15
C GLN A 60 21.96 45.04 -19.95
N THR A 61 21.72 43.73 -20.07
CA THR A 61 22.72 42.67 -19.84
C THR A 61 23.48 42.33 -21.13
N ALA A 62 22.80 42.35 -22.28
CA ALA A 62 23.42 42.12 -23.58
C ALA A 62 22.60 42.73 -24.73
N VAL A 63 23.26 42.94 -25.87
CA VAL A 63 22.63 43.25 -27.16
C VAL A 63 23.16 42.28 -28.19
N VAL A 64 22.26 41.59 -28.89
CA VAL A 64 22.61 40.56 -29.88
C VAL A 64 21.98 40.88 -31.23
N PRO A 65 22.63 40.51 -32.35
CA PRO A 65 22.07 40.73 -33.68
C PRO A 65 20.69 40.05 -33.86
N GLY A 66 19.81 40.63 -34.68
CA GLY A 66 18.44 40.12 -34.88
C GLY A 66 18.32 38.76 -35.56
N ASN A 67 19.44 38.20 -36.06
CA ASN A 67 19.50 36.84 -36.60
C ASN A 67 19.89 35.78 -35.55
N VAL A 68 20.18 36.20 -34.30
CA VAL A 68 20.47 35.29 -33.18
C VAL A 68 19.15 34.78 -32.61
N THR A 69 19.09 33.49 -32.29
CA THR A 69 17.91 32.81 -31.73
C THR A 69 18.17 32.21 -30.35
N SER A 70 19.38 32.38 -29.80
CA SER A 70 19.76 31.85 -28.50
C SER A 70 20.87 32.68 -27.86
N TRP A 71 20.88 32.77 -26.54
CA TRP A 71 21.93 33.46 -25.78
C TRP A 71 22.11 32.84 -24.40
N THR A 72 23.34 32.82 -23.89
CA THR A 72 23.63 32.34 -22.53
C THR A 72 24.03 33.51 -21.64
N ILE A 73 23.33 33.66 -20.50
CA ILE A 73 23.69 34.62 -19.45
C ILE A 73 24.51 33.88 -18.39
N PRO A 74 25.80 34.19 -18.20
CA PRO A 74 26.61 33.57 -17.14
C PRO A 74 26.26 34.15 -15.77
N GLY A 75 26.04 33.29 -14.77
CA GLY A 75 26.12 33.68 -13.35
C GLY A 75 24.88 34.38 -12.75
N ASP A 76 23.70 34.25 -13.35
CA ASP A 76 22.50 35.00 -12.97
C ASP A 76 21.24 34.12 -12.80
N CYS A 77 21.34 33.08 -11.96
CA CYS A 77 20.22 32.22 -11.58
C CYS A 77 19.54 32.71 -10.27
N THR A 78 19.27 34.01 -10.15
CA THR A 78 18.75 34.63 -8.93
C THR A 78 17.33 35.16 -9.07
N GLN A 79 16.31 34.29 -9.22
CA GLN A 79 14.86 34.65 -9.16
C GLN A 79 14.40 35.89 -9.98
N ASP A 80 15.20 36.34 -10.95
CA ASP A 80 15.00 37.58 -11.68
C ASP A 80 14.14 37.36 -12.93
N VAL A 81 13.37 38.37 -13.35
CA VAL A 81 12.64 38.30 -14.61
C VAL A 81 13.59 38.68 -15.72
N ILE A 82 13.82 37.76 -16.66
CA ILE A 82 14.61 38.04 -17.87
C ILE A 82 13.65 38.39 -18.99
N CYS A 83 13.91 39.52 -19.65
CA CYS A 83 13.15 39.97 -20.80
C CYS A 83 14.05 40.06 -22.03
N ILE A 84 13.52 39.61 -23.17
CA ILE A 84 14.06 39.89 -24.49
C ILE A 84 13.18 40.92 -25.19
N ILE A 85 13.81 41.93 -25.76
CA ILE A 85 13.15 43.04 -26.45
C ILE A 85 13.65 43.02 -27.90
N ALA A 86 12.75 42.75 -28.85
CA ALA A 86 13.01 42.98 -30.26
C ALA A 86 12.96 44.49 -30.53
N ALA A 87 13.95 45.04 -31.23
CA ALA A 87 14.04 46.47 -31.51
C ALA A 87 14.33 46.77 -32.99
N ASP A 88 13.83 47.92 -33.46
CA ASP A 88 14.11 48.42 -34.80
C ASP A 88 15.53 49.03 -34.91
N ALA A 89 15.95 49.43 -36.11
CA ALA A 89 17.27 50.02 -36.34
C ALA A 89 17.49 51.38 -35.63
N ALA A 90 16.41 52.01 -35.14
CA ALA A 90 16.45 53.24 -34.36
C ALA A 90 16.45 52.98 -32.84
N GLY A 91 16.32 51.73 -32.40
CA GLY A 91 16.27 51.32 -31.01
C GLY A 91 14.90 51.45 -30.35
N ASN A 92 13.82 51.57 -31.13
CA ASN A 92 12.48 51.52 -30.58
C ASN A 92 12.08 50.05 -30.33
N PRO A 93 11.48 49.74 -29.16
CA PRO A 93 11.01 48.39 -28.87
C PRO A 93 9.81 48.02 -29.76
N ILE A 94 9.91 46.88 -30.44
CA ILE A 94 8.86 46.29 -31.27
C ILE A 94 7.99 45.35 -30.43
N GLN A 95 8.63 44.39 -29.74
CA GLN A 95 7.96 43.42 -28.87
C GLN A 95 8.86 43.00 -27.72
N THR A 96 8.28 42.81 -26.54
CA THR A 96 8.96 42.27 -25.36
C THR A 96 8.35 40.92 -24.97
N LEU A 97 9.18 39.90 -24.80
CA LEU A 97 8.81 38.66 -24.12
C LEU A 97 9.66 38.53 -22.86
N CYS A 98 9.05 38.05 -21.78
CA CYS A 98 9.77 37.80 -20.54
C CYS A 98 9.51 36.38 -20.07
N CYS A 99 10.49 35.81 -19.38
CA CYS A 99 10.40 34.56 -18.67
C CYS A 99 10.86 34.77 -17.22
N GLY A 100 10.35 33.94 -16.31
CA GLY A 100 10.96 33.84 -14.98
C GLY A 100 12.37 33.25 -15.12
N SER A 101 13.30 33.66 -14.27
CA SER A 101 14.62 33.03 -14.17
C SER A 101 14.51 31.53 -13.94
N CYS A 102 15.61 30.84 -14.20
CA CYS A 102 15.85 29.45 -13.81
C CYS A 102 15.37 29.10 -12.39
N GLY A 103 14.88 27.87 -12.26
CA GLY A 103 14.56 27.31 -10.96
C GLY A 103 13.17 26.75 -10.84
N GLU A 104 12.63 26.13 -11.90
CA GLU A 104 11.46 25.30 -11.71
C GLU A 104 11.84 24.08 -10.88
N THR A 105 11.07 23.83 -9.82
CA THR A 105 11.25 22.63 -9.01
C THR A 105 10.84 21.38 -9.81
N VAL A 106 11.16 20.20 -9.27
CA VAL A 106 10.77 18.92 -9.84
C VAL A 106 9.26 18.83 -10.02
N GLN A 107 8.80 18.08 -11.01
CA GLN A 107 7.37 17.90 -11.29
C GLN A 107 6.95 16.45 -11.11
N GLY A 108 5.66 16.24 -10.85
CA GLY A 108 5.06 14.90 -10.85
C GLY A 108 5.62 13.94 -9.79
N LEU A 109 6.03 14.44 -8.63
CA LEU A 109 6.55 13.59 -7.55
C LEU A 109 5.52 12.54 -7.13
N GLY A 110 5.83 11.28 -7.41
CA GLY A 110 5.10 10.10 -6.94
C GLY A 110 5.86 9.42 -5.81
N CYS A 111 5.13 9.02 -4.77
CA CYS A 111 5.68 8.33 -3.60
C CYS A 111 4.85 7.09 -3.31
N ILE A 112 5.44 5.93 -3.55
CA ILE A 112 4.72 4.65 -3.50
C ILE A 112 5.43 3.75 -2.49
N ALA A 113 4.70 3.38 -1.43
CA ALA A 113 5.14 2.36 -0.49
C ALA A 113 5.08 0.98 -1.15
N SER A 114 6.09 0.15 -0.93
CA SER A 114 6.19 -1.18 -1.55
C SER A 114 5.34 -2.20 -0.78
N PRO A 115 4.42 -2.92 -1.43
CA PRO A 115 3.67 -4.01 -0.79
C PRO A 115 4.63 -5.10 -0.28
N GLY A 116 4.50 -5.50 0.98
CA GLY A 116 5.30 -6.58 1.56
C GLY A 116 6.72 -6.21 2.00
N SER A 117 7.10 -4.93 2.00
CA SER A 117 8.39 -4.47 2.55
C SER A 117 8.20 -3.20 3.39
N PRO A 118 7.91 -3.33 4.70
CA PRO A 118 7.79 -2.19 5.61
C PRO A 118 9.07 -1.34 5.55
N GLY A 119 8.93 -0.02 5.52
CA GLY A 119 10.05 0.92 5.39
C GLY A 119 10.47 1.26 3.95
N LEU A 120 10.09 0.45 2.95
CA LEU A 120 10.52 0.66 1.57
C LEU A 120 9.55 1.56 0.78
N VAL A 121 10.01 2.75 0.39
CA VAL A 121 9.28 3.69 -0.47
C VAL A 121 10.06 4.00 -1.73
N SER A 122 9.40 3.89 -2.88
CA SER A 122 9.93 4.32 -4.17
C SER A 122 9.42 5.73 -4.51
N LEU A 123 10.36 6.59 -4.88
CA LEU A 123 10.14 7.96 -5.33
C LEU A 123 10.41 8.05 -6.83
N GLU A 124 9.54 8.72 -7.56
CA GLU A 124 9.72 9.04 -8.99
C GLU A 124 9.30 10.48 -9.25
N TRP A 125 10.03 11.21 -10.10
CA TRP A 125 9.72 12.58 -10.48
C TRP A 125 10.32 12.92 -11.85
N SER A 126 9.99 14.10 -12.39
CA SER A 126 10.65 14.67 -13.57
C SER A 126 11.40 15.96 -13.22
N ASN A 127 12.52 16.18 -13.89
CA ASN A 127 13.30 17.40 -13.76
C ASN A 127 12.86 18.40 -14.84
N SER A 128 12.32 19.54 -14.43
CA SER A 128 11.96 20.64 -15.35
C SER A 128 13.17 21.45 -15.80
N ASP A 129 14.27 21.38 -15.04
CA ASP A 129 15.48 22.17 -15.25
C ASP A 129 16.73 21.30 -15.07
N ALA A 130 17.87 21.83 -15.51
CA ALA A 130 19.16 21.21 -15.25
C ALA A 130 19.65 21.55 -13.83
N TYR A 131 19.53 20.59 -12.91
CA TYR A 131 19.96 20.78 -11.52
C TYR A 131 21.42 20.37 -11.32
N THR A 132 22.08 21.03 -10.38
CA THR A 132 23.42 20.64 -9.90
C THR A 132 23.36 19.53 -8.84
N GLY A 133 22.24 19.43 -8.13
CA GLY A 133 21.99 18.39 -7.15
C GLY A 133 20.52 18.34 -6.76
N ILE A 134 20.13 17.27 -6.09
CA ILE A 134 18.79 17.08 -5.53
C ILE A 134 18.95 16.56 -4.11
N THR A 135 18.26 17.14 -3.15
CA THR A 135 18.22 16.64 -1.77
C THR A 135 16.86 16.00 -1.51
N ILE A 136 16.88 14.81 -0.91
CA ILE A 136 15.68 14.16 -0.39
C ILE A 136 15.65 14.39 1.11
N SER A 137 14.52 14.83 1.64
CA SER A 137 14.30 14.97 3.07
C SER A 137 13.05 14.22 3.52
N VAL A 138 13.09 13.72 4.76
CA VAL A 138 12.01 13.00 5.43
C VAL A 138 11.67 13.77 6.70
N ASN A 139 10.42 14.19 6.85
CA ASN A 139 9.92 14.98 7.97
C ASN A 139 10.79 16.22 8.26
N GLY A 140 11.27 16.87 7.18
CA GLY A 140 12.13 18.05 7.24
C GLY A 140 13.60 17.78 7.56
N THR A 141 14.03 16.51 7.66
CA THR A 141 15.44 16.13 7.85
C THR A 141 16.00 15.58 6.55
N ASP A 142 17.11 16.14 6.06
CA ASP A 142 17.78 15.65 4.85
C ASP A 142 18.33 14.23 5.07
N VAL A 143 17.94 13.30 4.20
CA VAL A 143 18.36 11.89 4.27
C VAL A 143 19.39 11.54 3.22
N VAL A 144 19.35 12.18 2.04
CA VAL A 144 20.33 11.97 0.99
C VAL A 144 20.47 13.18 0.08
N SER A 145 21.68 13.41 -0.43
CA SER A 145 21.95 14.32 -1.54
C SER A 145 22.37 13.52 -2.77
N LEU A 146 21.67 13.76 -3.87
CA LEU A 146 21.76 13.07 -5.15
C LEU A 146 22.34 14.00 -6.21
N MET A 147 22.79 13.39 -7.31
CA MET A 147 23.17 14.14 -8.52
C MET A 147 21.93 14.79 -9.14
N GLY A 148 22.09 15.98 -9.73
CA GLY A 148 20.96 16.77 -10.22
C GLY A 148 20.23 16.21 -11.44
N ASN A 149 20.76 15.15 -12.08
CA ASN A 149 20.10 14.44 -13.17
C ASN A 149 19.22 13.27 -12.68
N MET A 150 19.19 12.97 -11.38
CA MET A 150 18.39 11.88 -10.85
C MET A 150 16.89 12.19 -10.97
N THR A 151 16.10 11.15 -11.22
CA THR A 151 14.63 11.21 -11.37
C THR A 151 13.90 10.19 -10.52
N SER A 152 14.63 9.40 -9.74
CA SER A 152 14.07 8.40 -8.83
C SER A 152 15.00 8.12 -7.67
N TYR A 153 14.44 7.61 -6.57
CA TYR A 153 15.18 7.18 -5.39
C TYR A 153 14.35 6.19 -4.57
N GLN A 154 15.01 5.28 -3.85
CA GLN A 154 14.36 4.36 -2.92
C GLN A 154 14.81 4.62 -1.49
N ILE A 155 13.86 4.85 -0.60
CA ILE A 155 14.07 4.93 0.85
C ILE A 155 13.85 3.52 1.39
N THR A 156 14.83 2.94 2.08
CA THR A 156 14.73 1.56 2.61
C THR A 156 14.22 1.48 4.04
N ASP A 157 14.39 2.54 4.82
CA ASP A 157 14.16 2.54 6.28
C ASP A 157 13.29 3.73 6.70
N LEU A 158 12.13 3.90 6.04
CA LEU A 158 11.18 4.94 6.42
C LEU A 158 10.52 4.60 7.77
N ASN A 159 10.38 5.59 8.64
CA ASN A 159 9.75 5.38 9.95
C ASN A 159 8.31 4.89 9.80
N LEU A 160 7.87 3.98 10.67
CA LEU A 160 6.47 3.57 10.73
C LEU A 160 5.56 4.78 10.98
N GLY A 161 4.46 4.88 10.24
CA GLY A 161 3.54 6.02 10.31
C GLY A 161 3.51 6.87 9.05
N CYS A 162 2.75 7.97 9.12
CA CYS A 162 2.66 8.98 8.06
C CYS A 162 3.96 9.80 8.08
N ASN A 163 4.63 9.89 6.93
CA ASN A 163 5.84 10.68 6.76
C ASN A 163 5.65 11.65 5.60
N THR A 164 6.22 12.83 5.73
CA THR A 164 6.34 13.78 4.62
C THR A 164 7.70 13.60 3.98
N VAL A 165 7.73 13.24 2.71
CA VAL A 165 8.96 13.09 1.92
C VAL A 165 9.01 14.22 0.90
N CYS A 166 10.11 14.95 0.89
CA CYS A 166 10.30 16.10 0.01
C CYS A 166 11.52 15.92 -0.89
N VAL A 167 11.39 16.40 -2.12
CA VAL A 167 12.46 16.49 -3.11
C VAL A 167 12.76 17.97 -3.35
N THR A 168 14.00 18.35 -3.09
CA THR A 168 14.46 19.74 -3.17
C THR A 168 15.62 19.85 -4.16
N PRO A 169 15.38 20.39 -5.36
CA PRO A 169 16.45 20.61 -6.33
C PRO A 169 17.31 21.83 -5.97
N GLN A 170 18.56 21.82 -6.43
CA GLN A 170 19.49 22.95 -6.29
C GLN A 170 20.23 23.25 -7.61
N ILE A 171 20.45 24.53 -7.88
CA ILE A 171 21.20 25.05 -9.03
C ILE A 171 22.35 25.92 -8.50
N GLY A 172 23.58 25.43 -8.61
CA GLY A 172 24.75 26.08 -8.03
C GLY A 172 24.64 26.16 -6.50
N ALA A 173 24.56 27.37 -5.96
CA ALA A 173 24.34 27.62 -4.53
C ALA A 173 22.87 27.90 -4.17
N THR A 174 21.98 27.97 -5.17
CA THR A 174 20.58 28.32 -5.01
C THR A 174 19.76 27.06 -4.73
N ILE A 175 19.03 27.05 -3.61
CA ILE A 175 18.08 25.99 -3.26
C ILE A 175 16.69 26.40 -3.74
N LEU A 176 16.04 25.53 -4.51
CA LEU A 176 14.71 25.76 -5.05
C LEU A 176 13.62 25.30 -4.08
N ALA A 177 12.36 25.61 -4.38
CA ALA A 177 11.23 25.14 -3.60
C ALA A 177 11.16 23.61 -3.58
N SER A 178 10.84 23.02 -2.43
CA SER A 178 10.65 21.58 -2.30
C SER A 178 9.28 21.15 -2.84
N VAL A 179 9.22 20.02 -3.53
CA VAL A 179 7.97 19.30 -3.78
C VAL A 179 7.88 18.15 -2.81
N CYS A 180 6.77 18.05 -2.11
CA CYS A 180 6.56 17.05 -1.07
C CYS A 180 5.38 16.16 -1.40
N CYS A 181 5.49 14.92 -0.96
CA CYS A 181 4.41 13.97 -0.89
C CYS A 181 4.31 13.45 0.53
N GLU A 182 3.16 12.90 0.89
CA GLU A 182 3.02 12.15 2.12
C GLU A 182 2.85 10.68 1.79
N VAL A 183 3.56 9.84 2.56
CA VAL A 183 3.63 8.41 2.33
C VAL A 183 3.77 7.69 3.66
N TRP A 184 3.15 6.53 3.74
CA TRP A 184 3.18 5.72 4.94
C TRP A 184 4.40 4.79 4.92
N GLY A 185 5.25 4.84 5.96
CA GLY A 185 6.55 4.14 6.01
C GLY A 185 6.49 2.67 6.43
N GLY A 186 5.33 2.04 6.34
CA GLY A 186 5.16 0.61 6.63
C GLY A 186 3.82 0.34 7.29
N PHE A 187 3.17 -0.76 6.91
CA PHE A 187 1.88 -1.13 7.48
C PHE A 187 2.07 -1.64 8.93
N PRO A 188 1.28 -1.16 9.91
CA PRO A 188 1.15 -1.85 11.19
C PRO A 188 0.70 -3.31 10.99
N PRO A 189 0.89 -4.20 11.99
CA PRO A 189 0.30 -5.52 11.95
C PRO A 189 -1.20 -5.41 11.66
N CYS A 190 -1.65 -6.10 10.62
CA CYS A 190 -3.07 -6.17 10.27
C CYS A 190 -3.79 -7.04 11.28
N GLU A 191 -4.47 -6.44 12.25
CA GLU A 191 -5.50 -7.13 13.02
C GLU A 191 -6.86 -6.68 12.48
N PRO A 192 -7.42 -7.36 11.46
CA PRO A 192 -8.78 -7.10 11.04
C PRO A 192 -9.73 -7.43 12.20
N THR A 193 -10.74 -6.59 12.35
CA THR A 193 -11.75 -6.75 13.38
C THR A 193 -13.00 -7.33 12.74
N ILE A 194 -13.51 -8.42 13.31
CA ILE A 194 -14.83 -8.95 13.01
C ILE A 194 -15.73 -8.77 14.25
N SER A 195 -17.00 -8.47 14.04
CA SER A 195 -17.98 -8.32 15.11
C SER A 195 -19.32 -8.85 14.68
N CYS A 196 -19.89 -9.72 15.51
CA CYS A 196 -21.19 -10.34 15.33
C CYS A 196 -22.15 -9.73 16.35
N THR A 197 -23.24 -9.12 15.89
CA THR A 197 -24.26 -8.55 16.78
C THR A 197 -25.62 -9.12 16.45
N GLU A 198 -26.33 -9.60 17.46
CA GLU A 198 -27.74 -9.93 17.33
C GLU A 198 -28.54 -8.66 17.01
N SER A 199 -29.32 -8.73 15.95
CA SER A 199 -30.34 -7.75 15.60
C SER A 199 -31.73 -8.36 15.76
N SER A 200 -32.78 -7.61 15.47
CA SER A 200 -34.14 -8.08 15.71
C SER A 200 -34.48 -9.28 14.81
N ASN A 201 -35.28 -10.21 15.37
CA ASN A 201 -35.88 -11.33 14.64
C ASN A 201 -34.87 -12.38 14.14
N SER A 202 -34.11 -13.01 15.05
CA SER A 202 -33.24 -14.16 14.73
C SER A 202 -32.21 -13.85 13.63
N THR A 203 -31.80 -12.59 13.56
CA THR A 203 -30.87 -12.08 12.55
C THR A 203 -29.58 -11.67 13.24
N VAL A 204 -28.46 -12.04 12.64
CA VAL A 204 -27.13 -11.66 13.07
C VAL A 204 -26.56 -10.71 12.04
N ASP A 205 -26.22 -9.51 12.48
CA ASP A 205 -25.44 -8.55 11.71
C ASP A 205 -23.95 -8.83 11.94
N ILE A 206 -23.28 -9.26 10.88
CA ILE A 206 -21.84 -9.49 10.83
C ILE A 206 -21.21 -8.22 10.26
N THR A 207 -20.27 -7.64 10.97
CA THR A 207 -19.52 -6.46 10.53
C THR A 207 -18.04 -6.76 10.57
N TRP A 208 -17.32 -6.29 9.57
CA TRP A 208 -15.87 -6.46 9.51
C TRP A 208 -15.21 -5.21 8.95
N GLY A 209 -13.97 -5.01 9.37
CA GLY A 209 -13.15 -3.90 8.93
C GLY A 209 -11.68 -4.21 9.13
N THR A 210 -10.85 -3.49 8.40
CA THR A 210 -9.44 -3.33 8.78
C THR A 210 -9.26 -1.97 9.42
N PRO A 211 -8.24 -1.80 10.28
CA PRO A 211 -7.79 -0.47 10.64
C PRO A 211 -7.57 0.33 9.36
N ALA A 212 -8.36 1.39 9.16
CA ALA A 212 -8.16 2.33 8.09
C ALA A 212 -7.28 3.45 8.62
N TRP A 213 -6.06 3.57 8.07
CA TRP A 213 -5.18 4.67 8.41
C TRP A 213 -5.40 5.79 7.42
N THR A 214 -5.55 7.02 7.94
CA THR A 214 -5.64 8.20 7.10
C THR A 214 -4.31 8.93 7.12
N CYS A 215 -3.83 9.31 5.93
CA CYS A 215 -2.68 10.20 5.75
C CYS A 215 -3.13 11.20 4.67
N ASN A 216 -3.26 12.48 5.08
CA ASN A 216 -3.85 13.59 4.31
C ASN A 216 -5.19 13.30 3.61
N GLY A 217 -6.12 12.62 4.28
CA GLY A 217 -7.44 12.30 3.72
C GLY A 217 -7.44 11.14 2.72
N SER A 218 -6.28 10.58 2.37
CA SER A 218 -6.19 9.29 1.70
C SER A 218 -6.30 8.18 2.75
N SER A 219 -7.20 7.23 2.51
CA SER A 219 -7.39 6.06 3.39
C SER A 219 -6.60 4.88 2.87
N TYR A 220 -5.75 4.31 3.72
CA TYR A 220 -4.95 3.13 3.44
C TYR A 220 -5.57 1.97 4.22
N GLY A 221 -6.16 1.02 3.51
CA GLY A 221 -6.62 -0.25 4.05
C GLY A 221 -5.51 -1.29 3.93
N CYS A 222 -5.34 -2.11 4.96
CA CYS A 222 -4.22 -3.06 5.05
C CYS A 222 -4.50 -4.38 4.32
N ILE A 223 -5.78 -4.71 4.12
CA ILE A 223 -6.25 -5.83 3.30
C ILE A 223 -7.26 -5.27 2.30
N ASN A 224 -7.10 -5.65 1.02
CA ASN A 224 -8.11 -5.41 0.01
C ASN A 224 -9.05 -6.62 -0.01
N PHE A 225 -10.15 -6.53 0.72
CA PHE A 225 -11.18 -7.57 0.74
C PHE A 225 -11.93 -7.58 -0.59
N GLN A 226 -11.35 -8.14 -1.64
CA GLN A 226 -12.05 -8.21 -2.93
C GLN A 226 -13.16 -9.26 -2.92
N GLN A 227 -12.98 -10.33 -2.14
CA GLN A 227 -13.96 -11.39 -1.88
C GLN A 227 -13.71 -11.98 -0.48
N VAL A 228 -14.78 -12.31 0.23
CA VAL A 228 -14.75 -12.94 1.55
C VAL A 228 -15.62 -14.18 1.57
N ILE A 229 -15.23 -15.17 2.37
CA ILE A 229 -15.98 -16.38 2.67
C ILE A 229 -16.45 -16.23 4.12
N ILE A 230 -17.74 -16.47 4.36
CA ILE A 230 -18.31 -16.49 5.71
C ILE A 230 -18.68 -17.92 6.03
N THR A 231 -18.12 -18.44 7.12
CA THR A 231 -18.42 -19.77 7.64
C THR A 231 -19.20 -19.63 8.93
N VAL A 232 -20.29 -20.37 9.06
CA VAL A 232 -21.12 -20.43 10.27
C VAL A 232 -21.09 -21.84 10.80
N SER A 233 -20.45 -22.02 11.95
CA SER A 233 -20.36 -23.30 12.64
C SER A 233 -21.37 -23.36 13.77
N SER A 234 -22.11 -24.46 13.83
CA SER A 234 -23.15 -24.74 14.83
C SER A 234 -23.12 -26.19 15.27
N PHE A 235 -23.90 -26.53 16.30
CA PHE A 235 -24.08 -27.92 16.75
C PHE A 235 -24.63 -28.86 15.65
N PHE A 236 -25.37 -28.31 14.68
CA PHE A 236 -26.00 -29.11 13.62
C PHE A 236 -25.14 -29.19 12.34
N GLY A 237 -23.91 -28.68 12.38
CA GLY A 237 -22.99 -28.64 11.26
C GLY A 237 -22.59 -27.23 10.85
N GLU A 238 -21.76 -27.19 9.82
CA GLU A 238 -21.13 -25.99 9.27
C GLU A 238 -21.82 -25.56 7.96
N PHE A 239 -22.00 -24.25 7.80
CA PHE A 239 -22.62 -23.64 6.62
C PHE A 239 -21.74 -22.54 6.06
N THR A 240 -21.44 -22.60 4.76
CA THR A 240 -20.62 -21.61 4.07
C THR A 240 -21.47 -20.66 3.23
N TYR A 241 -21.18 -19.36 3.31
CA TYR A 241 -21.85 -18.29 2.59
C TYR A 241 -20.83 -17.47 1.78
N LEU A 242 -21.22 -17.15 0.55
CA LEU A 242 -20.48 -16.26 -0.35
C LEU A 242 -21.33 -15.01 -0.62
N PRO A 243 -21.01 -13.85 -0.04
CA PRO A 243 -21.75 -12.61 -0.29
C PRO A 243 -21.72 -12.25 -1.78
N ALA A 244 -22.89 -11.91 -2.33
CA ALA A 244 -23.03 -11.58 -3.75
C ALA A 244 -22.42 -10.21 -4.12
N GLU A 245 -22.29 -9.31 -3.15
CA GLU A 245 -21.68 -7.99 -3.30
C GLU A 245 -20.71 -7.73 -2.14
N PHE A 246 -19.66 -6.95 -2.41
CA PHE A 246 -18.71 -6.56 -1.38
C PHE A 246 -19.27 -5.43 -0.52
N SER A 247 -19.38 -5.69 0.77
CA SER A 247 -19.78 -4.73 1.80
C SER A 247 -18.88 -4.90 3.04
N SER A 248 -18.92 -3.93 3.96
CA SER A 248 -18.29 -4.06 5.28
C SER A 248 -19.22 -4.73 6.31
N SER A 249 -20.33 -5.29 5.84
CA SER A 249 -21.35 -5.90 6.69
C SER A 249 -22.26 -6.85 5.93
N PHE A 250 -22.70 -7.92 6.57
CA PHE A 250 -23.65 -8.88 6.02
C PHE A 250 -24.59 -9.39 7.11
N SER A 251 -25.88 -9.51 6.77
CA SER A 251 -26.89 -9.95 7.71
C SER A 251 -27.38 -11.35 7.33
N LEU A 252 -27.32 -12.27 8.28
CA LEU A 252 -27.82 -13.62 8.13
C LEU A 252 -29.03 -13.80 9.06
N GLY A 253 -30.11 -14.38 8.55
CA GLY A 253 -31.32 -14.69 9.33
C GLY A 253 -31.47 -16.18 9.60
N GLY A 254 -32.31 -16.52 10.59
CA GLY A 254 -32.68 -17.90 10.89
C GLY A 254 -31.95 -18.51 12.10
N PHE A 255 -31.36 -17.68 12.95
CA PHE A 255 -30.66 -18.15 14.15
C PHE A 255 -31.60 -18.30 15.35
N ASP A 256 -31.47 -19.40 16.07
CA ASP A 256 -32.05 -19.58 17.40
C ASP A 256 -30.99 -19.20 18.45
N LEU A 257 -30.86 -17.90 18.71
CA LEU A 257 -29.83 -17.31 19.57
C LEU A 257 -30.14 -17.44 21.06
N ASP A 258 -31.40 -17.72 21.41
CA ASP A 258 -31.82 -17.98 22.79
C ASP A 258 -31.39 -19.38 23.27
N SER A 259 -31.22 -20.32 22.33
CA SER A 259 -30.97 -21.74 22.62
C SER A 259 -29.58 -22.22 22.22
N TYR A 260 -28.90 -21.54 21.30
CA TYR A 260 -27.60 -21.96 20.77
C TYR A 260 -26.60 -20.81 20.63
N ALA A 261 -25.32 -21.15 20.72
CA ALA A 261 -24.21 -20.28 20.33
C ALA A 261 -23.70 -20.67 18.93
N TYR A 262 -23.32 -19.68 18.15
CA TYR A 262 -22.79 -19.84 16.79
C TYR A 262 -21.43 -19.16 16.71
N THR A 263 -20.46 -19.86 16.12
CA THR A 263 -19.19 -19.26 15.74
C THR A 263 -19.27 -18.89 14.27
N ILE A 264 -18.98 -17.63 13.97
CA ILE A 264 -19.01 -17.09 12.62
C ILE A 264 -17.61 -16.62 12.30
N CYS A 265 -17.06 -17.16 11.22
CA CYS A 265 -15.71 -16.87 10.80
C CYS A 265 -15.70 -16.22 9.41
N LEU A 266 -14.74 -15.32 9.22
CA LEU A 266 -14.49 -14.62 7.97
C LEU A 266 -13.09 -14.98 7.48
N GLN A 267 -13.03 -15.47 6.25
CA GLN A 267 -11.79 -15.73 5.55
C GLN A 267 -11.72 -14.87 4.29
N VAL A 268 -10.54 -14.30 4.02
CA VAL A 268 -10.29 -13.56 2.78
C VAL A 268 -9.91 -14.55 1.69
N VAL A 269 -10.52 -14.45 0.50
CA VAL A 269 -10.18 -15.35 -0.60
C VAL A 269 -8.71 -15.21 -0.96
N GLY A 270 -7.96 -16.30 -0.85
CA GLY A 270 -6.50 -16.34 -1.07
C GLY A 270 -5.66 -16.10 0.18
N SER A 271 -6.26 -15.94 1.36
CA SER A 271 -5.61 -15.97 2.67
C SER A 271 -5.82 -17.31 3.36
N ALA A 272 -4.83 -17.75 4.15
CA ALA A 272 -4.99 -18.85 5.10
C ALA A 272 -5.55 -18.38 6.45
N ASP A 273 -5.54 -17.07 6.71
CA ASP A 273 -5.99 -16.50 7.98
C ASP A 273 -7.52 -16.42 8.04
N GLU A 274 -8.05 -16.79 9.20
CA GLU A 274 -9.48 -16.77 9.51
C GLU A 274 -9.73 -15.92 10.77
N TYR A 275 -10.82 -15.14 10.76
CA TYR A 275 -11.17 -14.23 11.84
C TYR A 275 -12.59 -14.50 12.31
N CYS A 276 -12.77 -14.87 13.57
CA CYS A 276 -14.06 -15.34 14.08
C CYS A 276 -14.67 -14.42 15.15
N CYS A 277 -16.00 -14.39 15.20
CA CYS A 277 -16.78 -13.89 16.33
C CYS A 277 -17.87 -14.89 16.72
N THR A 278 -18.30 -14.82 17.98
CA THR A 278 -19.35 -15.69 18.52
C THR A 278 -20.59 -14.87 18.86
N VAL A 279 -21.77 -15.41 18.57
CA VAL A 279 -23.07 -14.80 18.89
C VAL A 279 -24.04 -15.86 19.40
N GLY A 280 -24.93 -15.47 20.29
CA GLY A 280 -25.91 -16.36 20.93
C GLY A 280 -25.88 -16.24 22.46
N CYS A 281 -26.65 -17.10 23.10
CA CYS A 281 -26.84 -17.12 24.55
C CYS A 281 -25.55 -17.44 25.33
N ILE A 282 -25.16 -16.52 26.21
CA ILE A 282 -24.01 -16.63 27.14
C ILE A 282 -24.18 -17.82 28.12
N LEU A 283 -25.42 -18.22 28.39
CA LEU A 283 -25.78 -19.27 29.37
C LEU A 283 -26.28 -20.57 28.73
N CYS A 284 -26.25 -20.68 27.40
CA CYS A 284 -26.39 -21.97 26.78
C CYS A 284 -25.15 -22.81 27.08
N PRO A 285 -25.24 -24.14 26.98
CA PRO A 285 -24.03 -24.95 26.95
C PRO A 285 -23.17 -24.46 25.78
N VAL A 286 -22.17 -23.64 26.09
CA VAL A 286 -20.92 -23.61 25.33
C VAL A 286 -20.46 -25.07 25.32
N PRO A 287 -19.91 -25.63 24.23
CA PRO A 287 -19.16 -26.87 24.32
C PRO A 287 -17.96 -26.60 25.25
N THR A 288 -18.23 -26.73 26.54
CA THR A 288 -17.27 -27.05 27.58
C THR A 288 -17.61 -28.49 27.91
N ASN A 289 -17.33 -29.39 26.97
CA ASN A 289 -16.58 -30.51 27.49
C ASN A 289 -15.24 -29.85 27.85
N PRO A 290 -14.83 -29.73 29.14
CA PRO A 290 -13.42 -29.48 29.39
C PRO A 290 -12.66 -30.45 28.49
N PRO A 291 -11.61 -30.01 27.77
CA PRO A 291 -10.92 -30.88 26.81
C PRO A 291 -10.66 -32.20 27.51
N VAL A 292 -11.32 -33.26 27.01
CA VAL A 292 -11.36 -34.54 27.70
C VAL A 292 -9.93 -34.99 27.78
N GLU A 293 -9.40 -35.09 29.00
CA GLU A 293 -8.08 -35.65 29.15
C GLU A 293 -8.17 -37.12 28.74
N TYR A 294 -7.30 -37.54 27.85
CA TYR A 294 -7.22 -38.91 27.42
C TYR A 294 -5.76 -39.32 27.28
N ARG A 295 -5.55 -40.61 27.08
CA ARG A 295 -4.23 -41.17 26.82
C ARG A 295 -4.21 -41.76 25.41
N ARG A 296 -3.39 -41.20 24.53
CA ARG A 296 -3.20 -41.69 23.16
C ARG A 296 -2.68 -43.13 23.21
N GLY A 297 -3.26 -44.01 22.39
CA GLY A 297 -2.99 -45.44 22.40
C GLY A 297 -3.83 -46.25 23.40
N ASP A 298 -4.77 -45.65 24.15
CA ASP A 298 -5.70 -46.34 25.07
C ASP A 298 -7.19 -46.17 24.65
N PRO A 299 -7.63 -46.77 23.53
CA PRO A 299 -9.03 -46.83 23.11
C PRO A 299 -9.89 -47.79 23.94
N THR A 300 -9.29 -48.63 24.80
CA THR A 300 -10.05 -49.41 25.77
C THR A 300 -10.44 -48.61 27.01
N ASP A 301 -9.79 -47.46 27.20
CA ASP A 301 -9.98 -46.53 28.33
C ASP A 301 -9.80 -47.24 29.69
N ASP A 302 -8.82 -48.15 29.75
CA ASP A 302 -8.53 -48.93 30.97
C ASP A 302 -7.30 -48.42 31.75
N GLY A 303 -6.64 -47.38 31.24
CA GLY A 303 -5.47 -46.71 31.78
C GLY A 303 -4.15 -47.37 31.39
N THR A 304 -4.19 -48.48 30.65
CA THR A 304 -2.99 -49.22 30.22
C THR A 304 -2.92 -49.31 28.71
N VAL A 305 -1.73 -49.09 28.15
CA VAL A 305 -1.50 -49.22 26.71
C VAL A 305 -0.91 -50.61 26.43
N ASP A 306 -1.73 -51.52 25.91
CA ASP A 306 -1.37 -52.92 25.65
C ASP A 306 -2.02 -53.51 24.37
N LEU A 307 -2.05 -54.85 24.26
CA LEU A 307 -2.60 -55.52 23.07
C LEU A 307 -4.14 -55.40 22.97
N GLY A 308 -4.83 -55.17 24.09
CA GLY A 308 -6.26 -54.89 24.15
C GLY A 308 -6.64 -53.68 23.30
N ASP A 309 -5.82 -52.64 23.34
CA ASP A 309 -5.99 -51.41 22.56
C ASP A 309 -5.87 -51.65 21.07
N VAL A 310 -4.85 -52.40 20.66
CA VAL A 310 -4.66 -52.82 19.26
C VAL A 310 -5.91 -53.57 18.77
N ILE A 311 -6.46 -54.47 19.58
CA ILE A 311 -7.67 -55.24 19.23
C ILE A 311 -8.88 -54.33 19.16
N LYS A 312 -9.01 -53.35 20.06
CA LYS A 312 -10.10 -52.37 20.10
C LYS A 312 -10.09 -51.47 18.87
N THR A 313 -8.93 -50.92 18.47
CA THR A 313 -8.78 -50.14 17.22
C THR A 313 -9.10 -50.99 15.98
N LEU A 314 -8.62 -52.24 15.91
CA LEU A 314 -9.00 -53.14 14.81
C LEU A 314 -10.50 -53.48 14.80
N GLY A 315 -11.12 -53.59 15.98
CA GLY A 315 -12.56 -53.77 16.14
C GLY A 315 -13.35 -52.56 15.62
N TYR A 316 -12.87 -51.35 15.90
CA TYR A 316 -13.42 -50.11 15.37
C TYR A 316 -13.35 -50.11 13.83
N LEU A 317 -12.16 -50.34 13.27
CA LEU A 317 -11.89 -50.29 11.82
C LEU A 317 -12.66 -51.33 11.01
N PHE A 318 -12.74 -52.58 11.50
CA PHE A 318 -13.21 -53.71 10.69
C PHE A 318 -14.49 -54.36 11.18
N GLN A 319 -14.92 -54.07 12.40
CA GLN A 319 -16.10 -54.69 13.01
C GLN A 319 -17.13 -53.66 13.48
N ASN A 320 -16.91 -52.37 13.19
CA ASN A 320 -17.80 -51.27 13.58
C ASN A 320 -18.06 -51.28 15.10
N ALA A 321 -17.05 -51.67 15.89
CA ALA A 321 -17.09 -51.62 17.34
C ALA A 321 -17.02 -50.16 17.79
N SER A 322 -17.69 -49.81 18.89
CA SER A 322 -17.60 -48.47 19.46
C SER A 322 -16.28 -48.26 20.21
N VAL A 323 -15.78 -47.03 20.14
CA VAL A 323 -14.67 -46.50 20.93
C VAL A 323 -15.21 -45.22 21.58
N GLU A 324 -15.01 -45.08 22.89
CA GLU A 324 -15.58 -43.99 23.69
C GLU A 324 -14.79 -42.69 23.47
N CYS A 325 -13.47 -42.80 23.34
CA CYS A 325 -12.58 -41.73 22.91
C CYS A 325 -11.90 -42.09 21.59
N ILE A 326 -12.37 -41.56 20.46
CA ILE A 326 -11.78 -41.92 19.15
C ILE A 326 -10.37 -41.34 19.01
N ARG A 327 -10.12 -40.19 19.63
CA ARG A 327 -8.78 -39.57 19.69
C ARG A 327 -7.70 -40.46 20.31
N SER A 328 -8.05 -41.35 21.24
CA SER A 328 -7.06 -42.30 21.78
C SER A 328 -6.69 -43.42 20.81
N ALA A 329 -7.46 -43.62 19.74
CA ALA A 329 -7.18 -44.61 18.70
C ALA A 329 -6.31 -44.07 17.54
N ASP A 330 -6.20 -42.75 17.38
CA ASP A 330 -5.25 -42.08 16.47
C ASP A 330 -3.89 -41.99 17.18
N VAL A 331 -3.02 -42.95 16.95
CA VAL A 331 -1.76 -43.17 17.67
C VAL A 331 -0.65 -42.25 17.14
N ASN A 332 -0.70 -41.91 15.85
CA ASN A 332 0.30 -41.07 15.19
C ASN A 332 -0.12 -39.60 15.04
N ASP A 333 -1.30 -39.21 15.53
CA ASP A 333 -1.82 -37.85 15.57
C ASP A 333 -1.86 -37.20 14.19
N ASP A 334 -2.38 -37.95 13.21
CA ASP A 334 -2.53 -37.47 11.83
C ASP A 334 -3.97 -37.05 11.47
N GLY A 335 -4.88 -37.08 12.45
CA GLY A 335 -6.27 -36.66 12.32
C GLY A 335 -7.16 -37.77 11.74
N GLY A 336 -6.69 -39.01 11.67
CA GLY A 336 -7.42 -40.17 11.19
C GLY A 336 -7.16 -41.41 12.03
N VAL A 337 -8.13 -42.32 12.05
CA VAL A 337 -7.94 -43.66 12.64
C VAL A 337 -7.91 -44.68 11.50
N ASP A 338 -6.75 -45.28 11.24
CA ASP A 338 -6.53 -46.30 10.24
C ASP A 338 -5.53 -47.41 10.68
N VAL A 339 -5.08 -48.24 9.73
CA VAL A 339 -4.19 -49.37 10.02
C VAL A 339 -2.78 -48.91 10.46
N SER A 340 -2.40 -47.69 10.11
CA SER A 340 -1.14 -47.05 10.51
C SER A 340 -1.08 -46.89 12.03
N ASP A 341 -2.18 -46.56 12.69
CA ASP A 341 -2.26 -46.47 14.15
C ASP A 341 -1.95 -47.79 14.83
N VAL A 342 -2.55 -48.86 14.31
CA VAL A 342 -2.34 -50.23 14.77
C VAL A 342 -0.87 -50.64 14.59
N ILE A 343 -0.26 -50.27 13.46
CA ILE A 343 1.15 -50.56 13.18
C ILE A 343 2.07 -49.77 14.11
N ASN A 344 1.80 -48.48 14.33
CA ASN A 344 2.57 -47.63 15.23
C ASN A 344 2.50 -48.15 16.66
N LEU A 345 1.31 -48.51 17.14
CA LEU A 345 1.11 -49.05 18.48
C LEU A 345 1.81 -50.40 18.67
N LEU A 346 1.69 -51.32 17.72
CA LEU A 346 2.41 -52.61 17.77
C LEU A 346 3.93 -52.43 17.70
N SER A 347 4.41 -51.42 16.96
CA SER A 347 5.83 -51.11 16.87
C SER A 347 6.37 -50.60 18.20
N TYR A 348 5.63 -49.72 18.88
CA TYR A 348 5.93 -49.28 20.23
C TYR A 348 5.94 -50.46 21.23
N LEU A 349 4.90 -51.29 21.22
CA LEU A 349 4.73 -52.38 22.20
C LEU A 349 5.76 -53.51 22.07
N PHE A 350 6.23 -53.81 20.86
CA PHE A 350 7.01 -55.04 20.61
C PHE A 350 8.34 -54.85 19.88
N LEU A 351 8.57 -53.69 19.27
CA LEU A 351 9.71 -53.48 18.37
C LEU A 351 10.62 -52.31 18.78
N ASP A 352 10.48 -51.79 20.01
CA ASP A 352 11.16 -50.58 20.48
C ASP A 352 10.97 -49.40 19.49
N GLY A 353 9.77 -49.30 18.91
CA GLY A 353 9.36 -48.20 18.03
C GLY A 353 9.19 -46.88 18.78
N PRO A 354 8.94 -45.77 18.05
CA PRO A 354 8.66 -44.48 18.68
C PRO A 354 7.43 -44.58 19.61
N GLU A 355 7.45 -43.83 20.70
CA GLU A 355 6.26 -43.67 21.55
C GLU A 355 5.12 -43.01 20.77
N PRO A 356 3.85 -43.33 21.08
CA PRO A 356 2.70 -42.61 20.56
C PRO A 356 2.82 -41.10 20.76
N ALA A 357 2.18 -40.33 19.87
CA ALA A 357 2.17 -38.88 19.99
C ALA A 357 1.52 -38.43 21.33
N PRO A 358 1.90 -37.25 21.88
CA PRO A 358 1.19 -36.70 23.02
C PRO A 358 -0.32 -36.54 22.76
N PRO A 359 -1.20 -36.68 23.77
CA PRO A 359 -0.93 -37.00 25.18
C PRO A 359 -0.76 -38.51 25.43
N PHE A 360 0.47 -39.01 25.64
CA PHE A 360 0.75 -40.45 25.81
C PHE A 360 1.30 -40.83 27.20
N SER A 361 2.25 -40.05 27.71
CA SER A 361 2.96 -40.37 28.96
C SER A 361 2.08 -40.19 30.20
N GLU A 362 1.16 -39.25 30.13
CA GLU A 362 0.15 -38.93 31.14
C GLU A 362 -1.14 -38.57 30.41
N CYS A 363 -2.27 -38.64 31.12
CA CYS A 363 -3.52 -38.06 30.64
C CYS A 363 -3.30 -36.59 30.31
N GLY A 364 -3.86 -36.15 29.19
CA GLY A 364 -3.71 -34.78 28.75
C GLY A 364 -4.69 -34.42 27.65
N VAL A 365 -4.67 -33.14 27.30
CA VAL A 365 -5.49 -32.59 26.23
C VAL A 365 -4.75 -32.71 24.92
N ASP A 366 -5.51 -32.83 23.83
CA ASP A 366 -4.94 -32.70 22.50
C ASP A 366 -4.57 -31.25 22.20
N GLU A 367 -3.33 -31.00 21.77
CA GLU A 367 -2.91 -29.66 21.34
C GLU A 367 -3.05 -29.48 19.82
N THR A 368 -3.32 -30.56 19.09
CA THR A 368 -3.63 -30.55 17.65
C THR A 368 -5.14 -30.47 17.45
N GLU A 369 -5.55 -29.69 16.46
CA GLU A 369 -6.95 -29.53 16.09
C GLU A 369 -7.28 -30.48 14.93
N ASP A 370 -8.32 -31.32 15.09
CA ASP A 370 -8.78 -32.28 14.09
C ASP A 370 -10.28 -32.59 14.25
N GLU A 371 -10.85 -33.38 13.33
CA GLU A 371 -12.27 -33.74 13.28
C GLU A 371 -12.65 -34.94 14.17
N LEU A 372 -11.72 -35.54 14.92
CA LEU A 372 -11.99 -36.70 15.78
C LEU A 372 -12.59 -36.24 17.12
N ASP A 373 -13.53 -37.01 17.67
CA ASP A 373 -14.17 -36.68 18.94
C ASP A 373 -13.70 -37.60 20.07
N CYS A 374 -13.77 -37.09 21.29
CA CYS A 374 -13.56 -37.83 22.52
C CYS A 374 -14.67 -37.45 23.48
N GLU A 375 -15.71 -38.29 23.58
CA GLU A 375 -16.90 -37.97 24.36
C GLU A 375 -16.59 -38.05 25.86
N GLU A 376 -15.95 -39.15 26.30
CA GLU A 376 -15.55 -39.42 27.68
C GLU A 376 -14.28 -40.31 27.73
N SER A 377 -13.51 -40.18 28.81
CA SER A 377 -12.34 -40.99 29.13
C SER A 377 -12.30 -41.21 30.64
N THR A 378 -12.82 -42.33 31.12
CA THR A 378 -12.94 -42.66 32.54
C THR A 378 -11.60 -42.95 33.22
N SER A 379 -10.57 -43.33 32.46
CA SER A 379 -9.21 -43.53 32.96
C SER A 379 -8.50 -42.22 33.33
N CYS A 380 -8.98 -41.08 32.84
CA CYS A 380 -8.34 -39.77 32.95
C CYS A 380 -9.20 -38.70 33.65
N ILE A 381 -10.09 -39.10 34.57
CA ILE A 381 -10.97 -38.22 35.38
C ILE A 381 -10.45 -38.00 36.81
#